data_AF-A0AAN9FTK2-F1
#
_entry.id   AF-A0AAN9FTK2-F1
#
_cell.length_a   1.000
_cell.length_b   1.000
_cell.length_c   1.000
_cell.angle_alpha   90.00
_cell.angle_beta   90.00
_cell.angle_gamma   90.00
#
_symmetry.space_group_name_H-M   'P 1'
#
loop_
_entity.id
_entity.type
_entity.pdbx_description
1 polymer ?
#
loop_
_entity_poly.entity_id
_entity_poly.type
_entity_poly.pdbx_seq_one_letter_code
_entity_poly.pdbx_strand_id
1 'polypeptide(L)'
;MVQSVLFRVAESLIGKLASHAMEEASLAYDEGEDESLSIVPIVGIGGLGKTTPAKLIFNDESIDNSFSLKIWVCVFKDFKVRNLLVKILSSALNSTQEMYKNLEMQ
;
A
#
# COMPACT_ATOMS: atom_id res chain seq x y z
N MET A 1 2.99 -20.65 -18.90
CA MET A 1 2.65 -20.68 -17.46
C MET A 1 2.80 -19.31 -16.78
N VAL A 2 3.88 -18.54 -17.03
CA VAL A 2 4.08 -17.21 -16.40
C VAL A 2 3.08 -16.15 -16.88
N GLN A 3 2.69 -16.20 -18.16
CA GLN A 3 1.63 -15.35 -18.72
C GLN A 3 0.25 -15.59 -18.07
N SER A 4 -0.06 -16.81 -17.60
CA SER A 4 -1.36 -17.08 -16.96
C SER A 4 -1.43 -16.56 -15.53
N VAL A 5 -0.30 -16.42 -14.82
CA VAL A 5 -0.29 -15.87 -13.46
C VAL A 5 -0.50 -14.36 -13.51
N LEU A 6 0.18 -13.66 -14.41
CA LEU A 6 0.00 -12.21 -14.58
C LEU A 6 -1.41 -11.87 -15.07
N PHE A 7 -1.93 -12.65 -16.03
CA PHE A 7 -3.31 -12.52 -16.52
C PHE A 7 -4.34 -12.74 -15.40
N ARG A 8 -4.15 -13.76 -14.55
CA ARG A 8 -5.04 -14.02 -13.40
C ARG A 8 -4.97 -12.95 -12.32
N VAL A 9 -3.80 -12.34 -12.09
CA VAL A 9 -3.66 -11.23 -11.14
C VAL A 9 -4.36 -9.99 -11.69
N ALA A 10 -4.19 -9.68 -12.98
CA ALA A 10 -4.88 -8.56 -13.63
C ALA A 10 -6.40 -8.76 -13.63
N GLU A 11 -6.91 -9.93 -14.03
CA GLU A 11 -8.34 -10.25 -13.98
C GLU A 11 -8.88 -10.23 -12.54
N SER A 12 -8.10 -10.70 -11.56
CA SER A 12 -8.49 -10.62 -10.16
C SER A 12 -8.54 -9.17 -9.65
N LEU A 13 -7.66 -8.28 -10.14
CA LEU A 13 -7.69 -6.86 -9.79
C LEU A 13 -8.88 -6.18 -10.44
N ILE A 14 -9.11 -6.42 -11.74
CA ILE A 14 -10.23 -5.88 -12.50
C ILE A 14 -11.55 -6.37 -11.90
N GLY A 15 -11.66 -7.66 -11.55
CA GLY A 15 -12.85 -8.22 -10.90
C GLY A 15 -13.11 -7.61 -9.53
N LYS A 16 -12.06 -7.33 -8.75
CA LYS A 16 -12.18 -6.63 -7.45
C LYS A 16 -12.54 -5.16 -7.59
N LEU A 17 -12.00 -4.47 -8.60
CA LEU A 17 -12.35 -3.08 -8.91
C LEU A 17 -13.78 -2.98 -9.43
N ALA A 18 -14.20 -3.92 -10.29
CA ALA A 18 -15.57 -3.98 -10.79
C ALA A 18 -16.55 -4.35 -9.68
N SER A 19 -16.20 -5.28 -8.77
CA SER A 19 -17.03 -5.58 -7.62
C SER A 19 -17.13 -4.40 -6.66
N HIS A 20 -16.02 -3.69 -6.40
CA HIS A 20 -16.03 -2.45 -5.62
C HIS A 20 -16.84 -1.35 -6.29
N ALA A 21 -16.70 -1.12 -7.59
CA ALA A 21 -17.49 -0.11 -8.30
C ALA A 21 -18.99 -0.45 -8.31
N MET A 22 -19.34 -1.75 -8.36
CA MET A 22 -20.72 -2.22 -8.33
C MET A 22 -21.29 -2.22 -6.90
N GLU A 23 -20.45 -2.45 -5.90
CA GLU A 23 -20.77 -2.32 -4.47
C GLU A 23 -20.88 -0.85 -4.04
N GLU A 24 -20.02 0.04 -4.51
CA GLU A 24 -20.12 1.50 -4.36
C GLU A 24 -21.37 2.05 -5.06
N ALA A 25 -21.72 1.55 -6.24
CA ALA A 25 -22.98 1.91 -6.89
C ALA A 25 -24.21 1.40 -6.10
N SER A 26 -24.06 0.30 -5.34
CA SER A 26 -25.08 -0.24 -4.44
C SER A 26 -25.12 0.47 -3.09
N LEU A 27 -23.98 0.93 -2.57
CA LEU A 27 -23.80 1.68 -1.32
C LEU A 27 -24.11 3.17 -1.48
N ALA A 28 -23.98 3.74 -2.69
CA ALA A 28 -24.48 5.08 -2.99
C ALA A 28 -26.01 5.21 -2.80
N TYR A 29 -26.71 4.08 -2.60
CA TYR A 29 -28.12 4.01 -2.23
C TYR A 29 -28.38 3.70 -0.74
N ASP A 30 -27.35 3.54 0.10
CA ASP A 30 -27.51 3.28 1.54
C ASP A 30 -26.49 4.11 2.35
N GLU A 31 -26.99 5.08 3.12
CA GLU A 31 -26.22 6.01 3.93
C GLU A 31 -25.39 5.29 5.02
N GLY A 32 -24.08 5.17 4.81
CA GLY A 32 -23.13 4.72 5.84
C GLY A 32 -21.69 4.71 5.34
N GLU A 33 -20.97 5.81 5.55
CA GLU A 33 -19.52 5.89 5.29
C GLU A 33 -18.75 4.96 6.24
N ASP A 34 -18.59 3.70 5.85
CA ASP A 34 -17.45 2.89 6.25
C ASP A 34 -16.34 3.11 5.21
N GLU A 35 -15.29 3.85 5.56
CA GLU A 35 -14.09 3.96 4.73
C GLU A 35 -13.49 2.56 4.51
N SER A 36 -13.82 1.93 3.38
CA SER A 36 -13.42 0.56 3.10
C SER A 36 -11.90 0.44 2.91
N LEU A 37 -11.22 -0.23 3.84
CA LEU A 37 -9.78 -0.50 3.76
C LEU A 37 -9.51 -1.63 2.75
N SER A 38 -8.79 -1.32 1.66
CA SER A 38 -8.36 -2.33 0.68
C SER A 38 -6.94 -2.83 0.94
N ILE A 39 -6.75 -4.16 0.94
CA ILE A 39 -5.44 -4.82 1.15
C ILE A 39 -5.14 -5.77 -0.01
N VAL A 40 -3.97 -5.59 -0.63
CA VAL A 40 -3.49 -6.43 -1.76
C VAL A 40 -2.18 -7.13 -1.39
N PRO A 41 -2.22 -8.40 -0.92
CA PRO A 41 -1.01 -9.14 -0.56
C PRO A 41 -0.26 -9.67 -1.80
N ILE A 42 1.07 -9.52 -1.83
CA ILE A 42 1.96 -10.12 -2.84
C ILE A 42 2.79 -11.23 -2.18
N VAL A 43 2.42 -12.48 -2.45
CA VAL A 43 3.02 -13.68 -1.82
C VAL A 43 3.77 -14.54 -2.82
N GLY A 44 4.78 -15.27 -2.33
CA GLY A 44 5.61 -16.16 -3.17
C GLY A 44 6.99 -16.39 -2.58
N ILE A 45 7.74 -17.31 -3.20
CA ILE A 45 9.08 -17.74 -2.75
C ILE A 45 10.07 -16.55 -2.77
N GLY A 46 11.09 -16.60 -1.90
CA GLY A 46 12.18 -15.63 -1.87
C GLY A 46 12.88 -15.51 -3.23
N GLY A 47 13.38 -14.31 -3.57
CA GLY A 47 14.12 -14.09 -4.83
C GLY A 47 13.27 -13.92 -6.09
N LEU A 48 11.94 -14.17 -6.06
CA LEU A 48 11.06 -14.03 -7.24
C LEU A 48 10.75 -12.58 -7.66
N GLY A 49 11.33 -11.58 -7.00
CA GLY A 49 11.11 -10.19 -7.37
C GLY A 49 9.73 -9.63 -7.00
N LYS A 50 9.05 -10.16 -5.97
CA LYS A 50 7.72 -9.69 -5.51
C LYS A 50 7.64 -8.18 -5.24
N THR A 51 8.72 -7.60 -4.75
CA THR A 51 8.82 -6.17 -4.46
C THR A 51 8.91 -5.33 -5.74
N THR A 52 9.38 -5.91 -6.85
CA THR A 52 9.54 -5.22 -8.13
C THR A 52 8.22 -4.68 -8.69
N PRO A 53 7.14 -5.48 -8.87
CA PRO A 53 5.87 -4.95 -9.36
C PRO A 53 5.25 -3.93 -8.39
N ALA A 54 5.38 -4.12 -7.07
CA ALA A 54 4.91 -3.14 -6.09
C ALA A 54 5.64 -1.79 -6.23
N LYS A 55 6.95 -1.80 -6.44
CA LYS A 55 7.73 -0.58 -6.68
C LYS A 55 7.37 0.10 -8.00
N LEU A 56 7.12 -0.68 -9.05
CA LEU A 56 6.71 -0.13 -10.34
C LEU A 56 5.38 0.62 -10.23
N ILE A 57 4.39 0.04 -9.56
CA ILE A 57 3.09 0.70 -9.31
C ILE A 57 3.28 1.92 -8.41
N PHE A 58 4.02 1.80 -7.31
CA PHE A 58 4.24 2.91 -6.38
C PHE A 58 4.89 4.13 -7.05
N ASN A 59 5.81 3.90 -8.00
CA ASN A 59 6.54 4.94 -8.72
C ASN A 59 5.84 5.41 -10.01
N ASP A 60 4.66 4.87 -10.34
CA ASP A 60 3.92 5.27 -11.54
C ASP A 60 3.28 6.65 -11.33
N GLU A 61 3.48 7.55 -12.29
CA GLU A 61 2.97 8.94 -12.22
C GLU A 61 1.43 8.99 -12.20
N SER A 62 0.74 8.01 -12.76
CA SER A 62 -0.72 7.94 -12.70
C SER A 62 -1.25 7.75 -11.27
N ILE A 63 -0.44 7.12 -10.42
CA ILE A 63 -0.76 6.90 -9.01
C ILE A 63 -0.55 8.17 -8.19
N ASP A 64 0.36 9.07 -8.57
CA ASP A 64 0.55 10.37 -7.89
C ASP A 64 -0.72 11.23 -7.90
N ASN A 65 -1.50 11.18 -8.99
CA ASN A 65 -2.74 11.96 -9.10
C ASN A 65 -3.93 11.31 -8.37
N SER A 66 -3.81 10.02 -8.03
CA SER A 66 -4.90 9.24 -7.43
C SER A 66 -4.79 9.16 -5.91
N PHE A 67 -3.62 9.41 -5.34
CA PHE A 67 -3.37 9.35 -3.89
C PHE A 67 -2.69 10.62 -3.40
N SER A 68 -3.34 11.33 -2.46
CA SER A 68 -2.78 12.51 -1.81
C SER A 68 -1.52 12.23 -1.00
N LEU A 69 -1.32 10.96 -0.59
CA LEU A 69 -0.17 10.51 0.18
C LEU A 69 0.28 9.11 -0.26
N LYS A 70 1.58 8.96 -0.52
CA LYS A 70 2.23 7.67 -0.83
C LYS A 70 3.38 7.40 0.14
N ILE A 71 3.34 6.26 0.81
CA ILE A 71 4.34 5.85 1.80
C ILE A 71 4.96 4.52 1.41
N TRP A 72 6.29 4.43 1.43
CA TRP A 72 7.03 3.19 1.23
C TRP A 72 7.92 2.90 2.43
N VAL A 73 7.63 1.83 3.17
CA VAL A 73 8.43 1.42 4.35
C VAL A 73 8.94 -0.01 4.20
N CYS A 74 10.23 -0.21 4.48
CA CYS A 74 10.83 -1.53 4.56
C CYS A 74 10.84 -2.01 6.02
N VAL A 75 10.34 -3.23 6.23
CA VAL A 75 10.25 -3.87 7.55
C VAL A 75 11.19 -5.09 7.56
N PHE A 76 12.10 -5.14 8.54
CA PHE A 76 13.01 -6.28 8.77
C PHE A 76 12.55 -7.10 9.98
N LYS A 77 13.04 -8.34 10.13
CA LYS A 77 12.54 -9.32 11.12
C LYS A 77 12.50 -8.81 12.58
N ASP A 78 13.41 -7.94 12.99
CA ASP A 78 13.53 -7.47 14.37
C ASP A 78 12.95 -6.07 14.59
N PHE A 79 11.79 -5.76 13.99
CA PHE A 79 11.18 -4.44 14.12
C PHE A 79 10.29 -4.33 15.37
N LYS A 80 10.40 -3.21 16.09
CA LYS A 80 9.43 -2.80 17.12
C LYS A 80 8.31 -2.01 16.45
N VAL A 81 7.05 -2.27 16.82
CA VAL A 81 5.87 -1.56 16.28
C VAL A 81 6.02 -0.05 16.40
N ARG A 82 6.51 0.45 17.55
CA ARG A 82 6.80 1.88 17.75
C ARG A 82 7.73 2.44 16.67
N ASN A 83 8.80 1.72 16.35
CA ASN A 83 9.79 2.17 15.36
C ASN A 83 9.20 2.14 13.94
N LEU A 84 8.30 1.19 13.65
CA LEU A 84 7.58 1.15 12.37
C LEU A 84 6.62 2.34 12.24
N LEU A 85 5.83 2.63 13.28
CA LEU A 85 4.92 3.78 13.29
C LEU A 85 5.68 5.10 13.11
N VAL A 86 6.81 5.28 13.79
CA VAL A 86 7.67 6.46 13.60
C VAL A 86 8.15 6.55 12.14
N LYS A 87 8.60 5.45 11.53
CA LYS A 87 9.02 5.45 10.11
C LYS A 87 7.88 5.83 9.16
N ILE A 88 6.67 5.32 9.39
CA ILE A 88 5.48 5.65 8.58
C ILE A 88 5.17 7.14 8.72
N LEU A 89 5.10 7.67 9.94
CA LEU A 89 4.81 9.09 10.20
C LEU A 89 5.88 10.02 9.62
N SER A 90 7.16 9.67 9.77
CA SER A 90 8.26 10.44 9.16
C SER A 90 8.19 10.45 7.63
N SER A 91 7.77 9.33 7.02
CA SER A 91 7.56 9.28 5.56
C SER A 91 6.34 10.08 5.12
N ALA A 92 5.34 10.24 5.98
CA ALA A 92 4.10 10.95 5.68
C ALA A 92 4.25 12.48 5.71
N LEU A 93 5.05 12.98 6.67
CA LEU A 93 5.07 14.39 7.01
C LEU A 93 6.10 15.23 6.22
N ASN A 94 6.97 14.60 5.42
CA ASN A 94 8.08 15.24 4.69
C ASN A 94 8.93 16.24 5.52
N SER A 95 8.85 16.20 6.86
CA SER A 95 9.44 17.17 7.77
C SER A 95 10.32 16.47 8.83
N THR A 96 11.61 16.66 8.56
CA THR A 96 12.82 16.74 9.38
C THR A 96 13.16 15.65 10.41
N GLN A 97 14.33 15.05 10.17
CA GLN A 97 15.53 14.99 11.04
C GLN A 97 15.48 15.53 12.51
N GLU A 98 14.52 16.37 12.92
CA GLU A 98 14.35 16.86 14.29
C GLU A 98 13.86 15.78 15.27
N MET A 99 13.00 14.85 14.84
CA MET A 99 12.36 13.91 15.77
C MET A 99 13.31 12.81 16.28
N TYR A 100 14.34 12.46 15.50
CA TYR A 100 15.35 11.46 15.88
C TYR A 100 16.32 11.98 16.96
N LYS A 101 16.60 13.30 16.99
CA LYS A 101 17.48 13.89 18.04
C LYS A 101 16.88 13.81 19.45
N ASN A 102 15.55 13.72 19.56
CA ASN A 102 14.86 13.68 20.86
C ASN A 102 14.66 12.26 21.43
N LEU A 103 15.01 11.22 20.67
CA LEU A 103 14.87 9.82 21.10
C LEU A 103 16.20 9.16 21.50
N GLU A 104 17.34 9.76 21.18
CA GLU A 104 18.67 9.32 21.66
C GLU A 104 19.10 9.98 22.98
N MET A 105 18.25 10.82 23.58
CA MET A 105 18.46 11.41 24.91
C MET A 105 17.53 10.85 26.01
N GLN A 106 17.19 9.56 25.96
CA GLN A 106 16.59 8.83 27.09
C GLN A 106 17.08 7.40 27.20
#